data_AF-A0A8B8UNE5-F1
#
_entry.id   AF-A0A8B8UNE5-F1
#
_cell.length_a   1.000
_cell.length_b   1.000
_cell.length_c   1.000
_cell.angle_alpha   90.00
_cell.angle_beta   90.00
_cell.angle_gamma   90.00
#
_symmetry.space_group_name_H-M   'P 1'
#
loop_
_entity.id
_entity.type
_entity.pdbx_description
1 polymer ?
#
loop_
_entity_poly.entity_id
_entity_poly.type
_entity_poly.pdbx_seq_one_letter_code
_entity_poly.pdbx_strand_id
1 'polypeptide(L)'
;MLRNTLKCAQLSSKYGFKTTTRTFMTTQPQLNVTDAPPVLFTVQDTARVITLNRPKKLNALNAEMSESMFKTLNEYAKSDTTNLVILKSSNRPRSFCAGGDVATVAIFNFNKEFAKSIKFFTDEYSLNFQIATYLKPIVTFMDGITMGGGVGLSIHTPFRIATENTKWAMPEMDIGFFPDVGSTFALPRIVTLANSNSQMALYLCLTGEVVTGADAYMLGLASHYVSSENLDALQKRLGEISPPFNNDPQSAYFFGMVNESIDEFVSPLPKDYVFKYSNEKLNVIEACFNLSKNGTIEDIMNNLRQYEGSAEGKAFAQEIKTKLLTKSPSSLQIALRLVQENSRDHIESAIKRDLYTAANMCMNQDSLVEFSEATKHKLIDKQKVPYPWTKKEQLFVSQLTSITSPKPSLPMSLLRNTSNVTWTQYPYHSKYQLPTEQEIAAYIEKRTNDDTGAKVTEREVLNHFANVISSRRGKLGIQSLCKIVCERKCEEVNDGLRWK
;
A
#
# COMPACT_ATOMS: atom_id res chain seq x y z
N MET A 1 3.52 -56.30 33.59
CA MET A 1 3.12 -57.56 34.26
C MET A 1 2.86 -57.22 35.72
N LEU A 2 1.70 -57.67 36.24
CA LEU A 2 1.29 -57.74 37.65
C LEU A 2 0.92 -56.44 38.41
N ARG A 3 -0.41 -56.29 38.51
CA ARG A 3 -1.19 -55.59 39.54
C ARG A 3 -0.91 -56.18 40.93
N ASN A 4 -1.05 -55.38 41.98
CA ASN A 4 -1.78 -55.80 43.20
C ASN A 4 -2.24 -54.60 44.04
N THR A 5 -3.56 -54.44 44.08
CA THR A 5 -4.36 -53.72 45.07
C THR A 5 -4.38 -54.47 46.40
N LEU A 6 -4.44 -53.75 47.54
CA LEU A 6 -5.22 -54.17 48.71
C LEU A 6 -5.54 -52.97 49.64
N LYS A 7 -6.75 -53.05 50.19
CA LYS A 7 -7.53 -52.09 51.00
C LYS A 7 -7.29 -52.26 52.51
N CYS A 8 -7.89 -51.34 53.27
CA CYS A 8 -8.26 -51.33 54.70
C CYS A 8 -7.30 -50.53 55.60
N ALA A 9 -7.73 -49.73 56.58
CA ALA A 9 -9.02 -49.61 57.25
C ALA A 9 -9.24 -48.19 57.79
N GLN A 10 -10.51 -47.79 57.92
CA GLN A 10 -10.95 -46.64 58.70
C GLN A 10 -10.87 -46.96 60.20
N LEU A 11 -10.31 -46.05 60.99
CA LEU A 11 -10.58 -45.92 62.42
C LEU A 11 -10.79 -44.44 62.74
N SER A 12 -11.87 -44.19 63.47
CA SER A 12 -12.54 -42.92 63.68
C SER A 12 -11.92 -42.08 64.81
N SER A 13 -11.83 -40.77 64.54
CA SER A 13 -12.30 -39.66 65.39
C SER A 13 -11.89 -39.64 66.87
N LYS A 14 -11.11 -38.62 67.24
CA LYS A 14 -11.56 -37.51 68.11
C LYS A 14 -10.44 -36.48 68.21
N TYR A 15 -10.72 -35.26 67.73
CA TYR A 15 -10.26 -33.95 68.21
C TYR A 15 -10.43 -32.96 67.04
N GLY A 16 -11.54 -32.23 67.10
CA GLY A 16 -11.93 -31.27 66.08
C GLY A 16 -11.12 -29.98 66.18
N PHE A 17 -10.29 -29.73 65.18
CA PHE A 17 -9.92 -28.39 64.77
C PHE A 17 -10.55 -28.15 63.40
N LYS A 18 -11.57 -27.29 63.34
CA LYS A 18 -12.13 -26.82 62.06
C LYS A 18 -11.13 -25.87 61.43
N THR A 19 -10.28 -26.37 60.53
CA THR A 19 -9.54 -25.53 59.59
C THR A 19 -10.50 -25.15 58.48
N THR A 20 -10.93 -23.88 58.47
CA THR A 20 -11.73 -23.33 57.37
C THR A 20 -10.81 -23.09 56.18
N THR A 21 -10.59 -24.11 55.35
CA THR A 21 -9.92 -23.93 54.06
C THR A 21 -10.90 -23.20 53.14
N ARG A 22 -10.73 -21.89 52.98
CA ARG A 22 -11.39 -21.14 51.91
C ARG A 22 -10.83 -21.66 50.58
N THR A 23 -11.58 -22.54 49.93
CA THR A 23 -11.38 -22.83 48.52
C THR A 23 -11.72 -21.55 47.76
N PHE A 24 -10.71 -20.81 47.32
CA PHE A 24 -10.92 -19.79 46.31
C PHE A 24 -11.39 -20.53 45.04
N MET A 25 -12.68 -20.46 44.75
CA MET A 25 -13.16 -20.73 43.40
C MET A 25 -12.49 -19.70 42.50
N THR A 26 -11.43 -20.09 41.82
CA THR A 26 -10.99 -19.42 40.60
C THR A 26 -12.07 -19.68 39.56
N THR A 27 -13.12 -18.86 39.57
CA THR A 27 -13.87 -18.56 38.35
C THR A 27 -12.91 -17.81 37.44
N GLN A 28 -12.06 -18.55 36.71
CA GLN A 28 -11.54 -18.03 35.46
C GLN A 28 -12.78 -17.76 34.61
N PRO A 29 -13.05 -16.51 34.21
CA PRO A 29 -14.03 -16.31 33.16
C PRO A 29 -13.49 -17.10 31.97
N GLN A 30 -14.25 -18.07 31.47
CA GLN A 30 -14.05 -18.56 30.12
C GLN A 30 -14.30 -17.35 29.22
N LEU A 31 -13.23 -16.62 28.89
CA LEU A 31 -13.25 -15.62 27.83
C LEU A 31 -13.66 -16.37 26.58
N ASN A 32 -14.88 -16.10 26.12
CA ASN A 32 -15.30 -16.50 24.79
C ASN A 32 -14.23 -16.02 23.82
N VAL A 33 -13.70 -16.93 23.00
CA VAL A 33 -12.65 -16.67 21.99
C VAL A 33 -13.18 -15.76 20.83
N THR A 34 -14.32 -15.09 21.03
CA THR A 34 -14.98 -14.19 20.08
C THR A 34 -14.66 -12.71 20.28
N ASP A 35 -14.01 -12.31 21.39
CA ASP A 35 -13.91 -10.89 21.80
C ASP A 35 -12.49 -10.29 21.73
N ALA A 36 -11.57 -10.90 20.96
CA ALA A 36 -10.25 -10.30 20.77
C ALA A 36 -10.39 -8.97 19.98
N PRO A 37 -9.75 -7.87 20.43
CA PRO A 37 -9.90 -6.57 19.78
C PRO A 37 -9.33 -6.63 18.35
N PRO A 38 -9.92 -5.86 17.41
CA PRO A 38 -9.55 -5.95 16.00
C PRO A 38 -8.16 -5.35 15.70
N VAL A 39 -7.57 -4.61 16.64
CA VAL A 39 -6.20 -4.11 16.62
C VAL A 39 -5.55 -4.36 17.97
N LEU A 40 -4.30 -4.81 17.98
CA LEU A 40 -3.50 -4.98 19.20
C LEU A 40 -2.36 -3.95 19.19
N PHE A 41 -2.20 -3.23 20.30
CA PHE A 41 -1.14 -2.26 20.50
C PHE A 41 -0.16 -2.81 21.53
N THR A 42 1.11 -2.95 21.16
CA THR A 42 2.16 -3.49 22.04
C THR A 42 3.41 -2.63 21.98
N VAL A 43 4.28 -2.77 22.97
CA VAL A 43 5.56 -2.06 23.07
C VAL A 43 6.67 -3.03 22.68
N GLN A 44 7.54 -2.59 21.78
CA GLN A 44 8.81 -3.26 21.48
C GLN A 44 9.90 -2.27 21.83
N ASP A 45 10.41 -2.33 23.06
CA ASP A 45 11.42 -1.39 23.57
C ASP A 45 11.01 0.08 23.32
N THR A 46 11.73 0.82 22.48
CA THR A 46 11.39 2.24 22.17
C THR A 46 10.40 2.41 21.01
N ALA A 47 10.03 1.33 20.33
CA ALA A 47 9.04 1.30 19.27
C ALA A 47 7.64 0.93 19.78
N ARG A 48 6.62 1.26 18.98
CA ARG A 48 5.23 0.83 19.22
C ARG A 48 4.77 -0.04 18.06
N VAL A 49 4.12 -1.17 18.37
CA VAL A 49 3.69 -2.14 17.37
C VAL A 49 2.17 -2.17 17.32
N ILE A 50 1.62 -1.90 16.12
CA ILE A 50 0.21 -1.98 15.80
C ILE A 50 -0.01 -3.27 14.98
N THR A 51 -0.72 -4.23 15.57
CA THR A 51 -1.01 -5.53 14.94
C THR A 51 -2.47 -5.60 14.52
N LEU A 52 -2.73 -5.72 13.22
CA LEU A 52 -4.07 -5.94 12.68
C LEU A 52 -4.55 -7.35 13.05
N ASN A 53 -5.68 -7.46 13.75
CA ASN A 53 -6.12 -8.68 14.42
C ASN A 53 -7.54 -9.08 14.04
N ARG A 54 -7.82 -9.19 12.73
CA ARG A 54 -9.05 -9.78 12.18
C ARG A 54 -8.72 -10.92 11.20
N PRO A 55 -8.01 -11.97 11.64
CA PRO A 55 -7.43 -12.96 10.74
C PRO A 55 -8.47 -13.73 9.91
N LYS A 56 -9.69 -13.93 10.45
CA LYS A 56 -10.82 -14.57 9.76
C LYS A 56 -11.34 -13.76 8.56
N LYS A 57 -11.14 -12.44 8.57
CA LYS A 57 -11.51 -11.49 7.50
C LYS A 57 -10.28 -10.93 6.78
N LEU A 58 -9.16 -11.65 6.81
CA LEU A 58 -7.90 -11.23 6.16
C LEU A 58 -7.47 -9.81 6.57
N ASN A 59 -7.71 -9.44 7.83
CA ASN A 59 -7.43 -8.14 8.41
C ASN A 59 -8.02 -6.94 7.64
N ALA A 60 -9.11 -7.13 6.90
CA ALA A 60 -9.81 -6.03 6.24
C ALA A 60 -10.16 -4.94 7.27
N LEU A 61 -9.96 -3.66 6.91
CA LEU A 61 -10.22 -2.54 7.80
C LEU A 61 -11.72 -2.36 8.07
N ASN A 62 -12.07 -1.93 9.28
CA ASN A 62 -13.41 -1.43 9.61
C ASN A 62 -13.27 -0.08 10.33
N ALA A 63 -14.40 0.61 10.59
CA ALA A 63 -14.38 1.92 11.22
C ALA A 63 -13.71 1.89 12.61
N GLU A 64 -13.99 0.87 13.42
CA GLU A 64 -13.40 0.70 14.76
C GLU A 64 -11.86 0.55 14.72
N MET A 65 -11.33 -0.24 13.78
CA MET A 65 -9.89 -0.36 13.56
C MET A 65 -9.30 0.99 13.17
N SER A 66 -9.89 1.66 12.19
CA SER A 66 -9.39 2.93 11.68
C SER A 66 -9.37 4.01 12.78
N GLU A 67 -10.46 4.12 13.56
CA GLU A 67 -10.55 5.06 14.67
C GLU A 67 -9.55 4.77 15.79
N SER A 68 -9.42 3.51 16.21
CA SER A 68 -8.52 3.13 17.29
C SER A 68 -7.06 3.34 16.90
N MET A 69 -6.68 3.00 15.67
CA MET A 69 -5.36 3.30 15.11
C MET A 69 -5.12 4.81 15.03
N PHE A 70 -6.09 5.59 14.54
CA PHE A 70 -5.96 7.03 14.41
C PHE A 70 -5.72 7.73 15.77
N LYS A 71 -6.51 7.35 16.78
CA LYS A 71 -6.36 7.87 18.15
C LYS A 71 -4.99 7.51 18.72
N THR A 72 -4.58 6.26 18.57
CA THR A 72 -3.30 5.77 19.12
C THR A 72 -2.09 6.40 18.42
N LEU A 73 -2.14 6.60 17.10
CA LEU A 73 -1.11 7.35 16.36
C LEU A 73 -1.04 8.81 16.83
N ASN A 74 -2.17 9.45 17.14
CA ASN A 74 -2.15 10.80 17.72
C ASN A 74 -1.50 10.82 19.12
N GLU A 75 -1.69 9.79 19.93
CA GLU A 75 -1.03 9.64 21.23
C GLU A 75 0.49 9.42 21.07
N TYR A 76 0.90 8.55 20.17
CA TYR A 76 2.31 8.28 19.86
C TYR A 76 3.02 9.48 19.23
N ALA A 77 2.31 10.29 18.45
CA ALA A 77 2.86 11.54 17.93
C ALA A 77 3.19 12.52 19.06
N LYS A 78 2.35 12.59 20.10
CA LYS A 78 2.54 13.45 21.28
C LYS A 78 3.54 12.90 22.30
N SER A 79 3.80 11.59 22.28
CA SER A 79 4.70 10.95 23.26
C SER A 79 6.15 10.99 22.80
N ASP A 80 7.05 11.40 23.70
CA ASP A 80 8.51 11.37 23.47
C ASP A 80 9.12 9.98 23.68
N THR A 81 8.37 9.05 24.29
CA THR A 81 8.82 7.67 24.49
C THR A 81 8.68 6.78 23.25
N THR A 82 8.03 7.29 22.21
CA THR A 82 7.81 6.57 20.95
C THR A 82 8.76 7.10 19.90
N ASN A 83 9.76 6.29 19.54
CA ASN A 83 10.70 6.65 18.47
C ASN A 83 10.13 6.32 17.09
N LEU A 84 9.56 5.12 16.91
CA LEU A 84 8.94 4.70 15.66
C LEU A 84 7.72 3.82 15.89
N VAL A 85 6.93 3.63 14.84
CA VAL A 85 5.76 2.75 14.83
C VAL A 85 5.98 1.61 13.84
N ILE A 86 5.57 0.40 14.19
CA ILE A 86 5.60 -0.79 13.34
C ILE A 86 4.16 -1.22 13.07
N LEU A 87 3.76 -1.31 11.80
CA LEU A 87 2.48 -1.89 11.38
C LEU A 87 2.70 -3.33 10.93
N LYS A 88 1.97 -4.27 11.54
CA LYS A 88 2.06 -5.70 11.19
C LYS A 88 0.72 -6.41 11.27
N SER A 89 0.71 -7.68 10.88
CA SER A 89 -0.46 -8.55 10.89
C SER A 89 -0.36 -9.66 11.94
N SER A 90 -1.52 -10.02 12.50
CA SER A 90 -1.69 -11.17 13.39
C SER A 90 -1.55 -12.53 12.70
N ASN A 91 -1.76 -12.60 11.38
CA ASN A 91 -1.81 -13.85 10.61
C ASN A 91 -0.95 -13.84 9.36
N ARG A 92 0.24 -13.22 9.45
CA ARG A 92 1.33 -13.57 8.54
C ARG A 92 1.55 -15.10 8.54
N PRO A 93 1.84 -15.73 7.41
CA PRO A 93 2.11 -15.14 6.08
C PRO A 93 0.86 -14.92 5.21
N ARG A 94 -0.36 -15.15 5.74
CA ARG A 94 -1.58 -15.21 4.91
C ARG A 94 -2.03 -13.85 4.37
N SER A 95 -2.08 -12.84 5.23
CA SER A 95 -2.53 -11.50 4.86
C SER A 95 -1.95 -10.45 5.78
N PHE A 96 -1.46 -9.37 5.20
CA PHE A 96 -1.24 -8.14 5.94
C PHE A 96 -2.59 -7.44 6.19
N CYS A 97 -3.24 -7.00 5.11
CA CYS A 97 -4.56 -6.37 5.10
C CYS A 97 -5.18 -6.43 3.69
N ALA A 98 -6.32 -7.10 3.53
CA ALA A 98 -7.01 -7.29 2.26
C ALA A 98 -8.25 -6.37 2.10
N GLY A 99 -8.01 -5.06 2.00
CA GLY A 99 -9.02 -4.03 1.72
C GLY A 99 -9.64 -3.36 2.96
N GLY A 100 -10.51 -2.37 2.73
CA GLY A 100 -11.53 -1.96 3.70
C GLY A 100 -12.74 -2.90 3.57
N ASP A 101 -13.47 -3.20 4.65
CA ASP A 101 -14.62 -4.12 4.71
C ASP A 101 -15.82 -3.57 3.90
N VAL A 102 -15.63 -3.35 2.59
CA VAL A 102 -16.57 -2.73 1.65
C VAL A 102 -17.81 -3.58 1.40
N ALA A 103 -17.75 -4.88 1.71
CA ALA A 103 -18.95 -5.72 1.80
C ALA A 103 -19.92 -5.18 2.86
N THR A 104 -19.41 -4.73 4.01
CA THR A 104 -20.23 -4.11 5.06
C THR A 104 -20.77 -2.75 4.60
N VAL A 105 -19.96 -1.96 3.88
CA VAL A 105 -20.38 -0.67 3.28
C VAL A 105 -21.51 -0.88 2.27
N ALA A 106 -21.42 -1.89 1.41
CA ALA A 106 -22.48 -2.20 0.44
C ALA A 106 -23.80 -2.55 1.16
N ILE A 107 -23.74 -3.34 2.24
CA ILE A 107 -24.93 -3.66 3.06
C ILE A 107 -25.53 -2.38 3.66
N PHE A 108 -24.70 -1.49 4.22
CA PHE A 108 -25.18 -0.19 4.71
C PHE A 108 -25.86 0.62 3.61
N ASN A 109 -25.30 0.67 2.40
CA ASN A 109 -25.89 1.38 1.27
C ASN A 109 -27.24 0.79 0.85
N PHE A 110 -27.37 -0.54 0.79
CA PHE A 110 -28.66 -1.21 0.51
C PHE A 110 -29.72 -0.89 1.56
N ASN A 111 -29.31 -0.79 2.83
CA ASN A 111 -30.18 -0.44 3.95
C ASN A 111 -30.38 1.08 4.13
N LYS A 112 -29.89 1.90 3.20
CA LYS A 112 -29.94 3.37 3.25
C LYS A 112 -29.23 3.99 4.47
N GLU A 113 -28.29 3.25 5.07
CA GLU A 113 -27.46 3.69 6.19
C GLU A 113 -26.23 4.49 5.73
N PHE A 114 -26.41 5.42 4.78
CA PHE A 114 -25.31 6.15 4.12
C PHE A 114 -24.38 6.89 5.09
N ALA A 115 -24.92 7.39 6.21
CA ALA A 115 -24.12 8.05 7.24
C ALA A 115 -23.04 7.13 7.83
N LYS A 116 -23.32 5.82 7.97
CA LYS A 116 -22.32 4.84 8.44
C LYS A 116 -21.23 4.60 7.40
N SER A 117 -21.61 4.48 6.13
CA SER A 117 -20.67 4.34 5.00
C SER A 117 -19.74 5.54 4.90
N ILE A 118 -20.29 6.75 4.94
CA ILE A 118 -19.52 8.00 4.89
C ILE A 118 -18.59 8.13 6.09
N LYS A 119 -19.07 7.75 7.29
CA LYS A 119 -18.22 7.71 8.49
C LYS A 119 -17.05 6.75 8.34
N PHE A 120 -17.30 5.51 7.88
CA PHE A 120 -16.23 4.54 7.62
C PHE A 120 -15.14 5.10 6.70
N PHE A 121 -15.53 5.68 5.56
CA PHE A 121 -14.57 6.30 4.65
C PHE A 121 -13.87 7.50 5.29
N THR A 122 -14.58 8.35 6.03
CA THR A 122 -13.97 9.48 6.74
C THR A 122 -12.88 8.99 7.69
N ASP A 123 -13.14 7.94 8.46
CA ASP A 123 -12.18 7.36 9.40
C ASP A 123 -10.96 6.74 8.67
N GLU A 124 -11.21 5.98 7.59
CA GLU A 124 -10.16 5.36 6.77
C GLU A 124 -9.26 6.40 6.07
N TYR A 125 -9.84 7.35 5.35
CA TYR A 125 -9.09 8.41 4.67
C TYR A 125 -8.34 9.32 5.65
N SER A 126 -8.90 9.58 6.83
CA SER A 126 -8.22 10.35 7.87
C SER A 126 -7.01 9.61 8.44
N LEU A 127 -7.12 8.29 8.63
CA LEU A 127 -5.99 7.44 9.02
C LEU A 127 -4.90 7.44 7.94
N ASN A 128 -5.25 7.26 6.67
CA ASN A 128 -4.29 7.30 5.57
C ASN A 128 -3.57 8.66 5.49
N PHE A 129 -4.31 9.77 5.63
CA PHE A 129 -3.72 11.10 5.68
C PHE A 129 -2.79 11.30 6.88
N GLN A 130 -3.18 10.82 8.06
CA GLN A 130 -2.34 10.86 9.26
C GLN A 130 -1.04 10.07 9.07
N ILE A 131 -1.11 8.87 8.47
CA ILE A 131 0.07 8.05 8.14
C ILE A 131 0.97 8.79 7.16
N ALA A 132 0.38 9.38 6.10
CA ALA A 132 1.14 10.13 5.11
C ALA A 132 1.87 11.32 5.72
N THR A 133 1.27 12.00 6.70
CA THR A 133 1.80 13.23 7.31
C THR A 133 2.44 13.01 8.69
N TYR A 134 2.72 11.75 9.02
CA TYR A 134 3.32 11.37 10.29
C TYR A 134 4.80 11.74 10.32
N LEU A 135 5.24 12.40 11.40
CA LEU A 135 6.59 12.97 11.48
C LEU A 135 7.64 12.00 12.04
N LYS A 136 7.21 10.94 12.72
CA LYS A 136 8.09 9.85 13.18
C LYS A 136 8.10 8.71 12.13
N PRO A 137 9.15 7.88 12.05
CA PRO A 137 9.14 6.73 11.15
C PRO A 137 7.98 5.77 11.45
N ILE A 138 7.26 5.37 10.41
CA ILE A 138 6.37 4.22 10.43
C ILE A 138 6.95 3.17 9.48
N VAL A 139 7.12 1.95 9.99
CA VAL A 139 7.59 0.78 9.25
C VAL A 139 6.44 -0.21 9.09
N THR A 140 6.08 -0.55 7.87
CA THR A 140 4.97 -1.46 7.57
C THR A 140 5.49 -2.78 7.01
N PHE A 141 5.20 -3.89 7.68
CA PHE A 141 5.52 -5.24 7.20
C PHE A 141 4.38 -5.77 6.32
N MET A 142 4.57 -5.75 5.01
CA MET A 142 3.59 -6.22 4.02
C MET A 142 3.67 -7.75 3.81
N ASP A 143 3.74 -8.51 4.90
CA ASP A 143 3.81 -9.98 4.88
C ASP A 143 2.43 -10.60 4.63
N GLY A 144 2.19 -10.98 3.37
CA GLY A 144 0.92 -11.52 2.87
C GLY A 144 0.20 -10.58 1.89
N ILE A 145 -1.11 -10.81 1.72
CA ILE A 145 -1.98 -9.99 0.88
C ILE A 145 -2.08 -8.54 1.39
N THR A 146 -1.83 -7.58 0.50
CA THR A 146 -1.88 -6.12 0.72
C THR A 146 -2.71 -5.47 -0.40
N MET A 147 -3.99 -5.22 -0.15
CA MET A 147 -4.94 -4.69 -1.15
C MET A 147 -5.80 -3.58 -0.54
N GLY A 148 -6.28 -2.62 -1.35
CA GLY A 148 -7.15 -1.50 -0.93
C GLY A 148 -6.63 -0.80 0.34
N GLY A 149 -7.41 -0.86 1.43
CA GLY A 149 -7.01 -0.43 2.78
C GLY A 149 -5.58 -0.79 3.20
N GLY A 150 -5.08 -2.00 2.89
CA GLY A 150 -3.71 -2.40 3.20
C GLY A 150 -2.65 -1.67 2.38
N VAL A 151 -2.98 -1.32 1.13
CA VAL A 151 -2.16 -0.43 0.30
C VAL A 151 -2.13 0.95 0.94
N GLY A 152 -3.26 1.48 1.41
CA GLY A 152 -3.33 2.78 2.11
C GLY A 152 -2.40 2.86 3.32
N LEU A 153 -2.41 1.83 4.17
CA LEU A 153 -1.55 1.74 5.35
C LEU A 153 -0.04 1.66 5.04
N SER A 154 0.33 1.22 3.84
CA SER A 154 1.72 0.96 3.47
C SER A 154 2.30 2.02 2.55
N ILE A 155 1.57 2.39 1.50
CA ILE A 155 2.04 3.19 0.38
C ILE A 155 2.44 4.61 0.79
N HIS A 156 1.85 5.12 1.87
CA HIS A 156 2.15 6.43 2.45
C HIS A 156 3.38 6.44 3.36
N THR A 157 3.86 5.26 3.79
CA THR A 157 5.05 5.13 4.63
C THR A 157 6.34 5.07 3.79
N PRO A 158 7.44 5.70 4.25
CA PRO A 158 8.74 5.56 3.58
C PRO A 158 9.33 4.15 3.75
N PHE A 159 8.97 3.43 4.81
CA PHE A 159 9.49 2.10 5.14
C PHE A 159 8.40 1.04 4.99
N ARG A 160 8.15 0.63 3.76
CA ARG A 160 7.15 -0.38 3.39
C ARG A 160 7.87 -1.63 2.90
N ILE A 161 7.89 -2.66 3.73
CA ILE A 161 8.73 -3.85 3.57
C ILE A 161 7.93 -4.96 2.91
N ALA A 162 8.36 -5.40 1.73
CA ALA A 162 7.85 -6.60 1.10
C ALA A 162 8.60 -7.84 1.57
N THR A 163 7.91 -8.97 1.49
CA THR A 163 8.44 -10.33 1.69
C THR A 163 8.11 -11.19 0.48
N GLU A 164 8.60 -12.42 0.44
CA GLU A 164 8.18 -13.46 -0.50
C GLU A 164 6.66 -13.72 -0.51
N ASN A 165 5.94 -13.40 0.57
CA ASN A 165 4.50 -13.63 0.69
C ASN A 165 3.65 -12.44 0.21
N THR A 166 4.26 -11.30 -0.09
CA THR A 166 3.53 -10.09 -0.49
C THR A 166 2.74 -10.31 -1.76
N LYS A 167 1.45 -9.94 -1.72
CA LYS A 167 0.57 -9.84 -2.89
C LYS A 167 -0.06 -8.46 -2.91
N TRP A 168 0.54 -7.54 -3.64
CA TRP A 168 0.08 -6.16 -3.78
C TRP A 168 -0.92 -6.07 -4.94
N ALA A 169 -2.07 -5.43 -4.76
CA ALA A 169 -3.01 -5.13 -5.85
C ALA A 169 -4.01 -4.03 -5.49
N MET A 170 -4.60 -3.42 -6.52
CA MET A 170 -5.76 -2.52 -6.43
C MET A 170 -6.95 -3.13 -7.22
N PRO A 171 -7.68 -4.12 -6.65
CA PRO A 171 -8.76 -4.83 -7.34
C PRO A 171 -10.12 -4.09 -7.35
N GLU A 172 -10.15 -2.80 -7.00
CA GLU A 172 -11.38 -2.01 -6.81
C GLU A 172 -12.25 -1.93 -8.08
N MET A 173 -11.60 -2.01 -9.25
CA MET A 173 -12.28 -2.04 -10.55
C MET A 173 -13.24 -3.24 -10.72
N ASP A 174 -12.96 -4.37 -10.06
CA ASP A 174 -13.80 -5.57 -10.13
C ASP A 174 -15.07 -5.46 -9.27
N ILE A 175 -15.06 -4.57 -8.27
CA ILE A 175 -16.20 -4.30 -7.37
C ILE A 175 -16.92 -2.99 -7.71
N GLY A 176 -16.58 -2.36 -8.84
CA GLY A 176 -17.22 -1.12 -9.29
C GLY A 176 -16.87 0.08 -8.42
N PHE A 177 -15.64 0.11 -7.90
CA PHE A 177 -15.09 1.18 -7.09
C PHE A 177 -13.81 1.75 -7.72
N PHE A 178 -13.41 2.93 -7.27
CA PHE A 178 -12.20 3.61 -7.77
C PHE A 178 -10.97 3.24 -6.91
N PRO A 179 -9.73 3.46 -7.39
CA PRO A 179 -8.54 3.23 -6.57
C PRO A 179 -8.52 4.22 -5.41
N ASP A 180 -8.72 3.70 -4.22
CA ASP A 180 -8.99 4.48 -3.01
C ASP A 180 -7.72 4.84 -2.25
N VAL A 181 -7.89 5.21 -0.97
CA VAL A 181 -6.86 5.37 0.05
C VAL A 181 -5.69 6.29 -0.30
N GLY A 182 -5.85 7.25 -1.22
CA GLY A 182 -4.75 8.13 -1.65
C GLY A 182 -3.71 7.43 -2.54
N SER A 183 -3.98 6.22 -3.01
CA SER A 183 -3.12 5.49 -3.95
C SER A 183 -2.95 6.26 -5.27
N THR A 184 -3.98 6.98 -5.69
CA THR A 184 -4.01 7.90 -6.84
C THR A 184 -3.06 9.09 -6.69
N PHE A 185 -2.74 9.49 -5.46
CA PHE A 185 -1.65 10.41 -5.16
C PHE A 185 -0.32 9.66 -5.12
N ALA A 186 -0.23 8.52 -4.45
CA ALA A 186 1.07 7.89 -4.21
C ALA A 186 1.72 7.31 -5.47
N LEU A 187 0.99 6.51 -6.26
CA LEU A 187 1.55 5.77 -7.39
C LEU A 187 2.22 6.65 -8.47
N PRO A 188 1.67 7.83 -8.84
CA PRO A 188 2.33 8.79 -9.75
C PRO A 188 3.73 9.24 -9.36
N ARG A 189 4.14 9.06 -8.11
CA ARG A 189 5.38 9.62 -7.55
C ARG A 189 6.31 8.58 -6.93
N ILE A 190 5.82 7.40 -6.56
CA ILE A 190 6.66 6.35 -5.95
C ILE A 190 7.01 5.22 -6.90
N VAL A 191 6.27 5.02 -7.99
CA VAL A 191 6.55 3.91 -8.92
C VAL A 191 7.79 4.23 -9.74
N THR A 192 8.68 3.25 -9.86
CA THR A 192 10.04 3.44 -10.35
C THR A 192 10.12 3.54 -11.88
N LEU A 193 9.37 2.71 -12.60
CA LEU A 193 9.49 2.52 -14.06
C LEU A 193 8.23 3.01 -14.78
N ALA A 194 8.40 3.53 -16.01
CA ALA A 194 7.33 3.93 -16.93
C ALA A 194 6.30 4.87 -16.28
N ASN A 195 6.76 5.94 -15.62
CA ASN A 195 5.90 6.79 -14.79
C ASN A 195 5.94 8.30 -15.13
N SER A 196 6.55 8.70 -16.25
CA SER A 196 6.68 10.11 -16.67
C SER A 196 5.34 10.86 -16.74
N ASN A 197 4.27 10.16 -17.09
CA ASN A 197 2.90 10.65 -17.08
C ASN A 197 1.98 9.67 -16.31
N SER A 198 2.51 9.05 -15.25
CA SER A 198 1.78 8.10 -14.40
C SER A 198 1.29 6.82 -15.12
N GLN A 199 1.98 6.37 -16.18
CA GLN A 199 1.53 5.27 -17.03
C GLN A 199 1.48 3.94 -16.27
N MET A 200 2.56 3.62 -15.54
CA MET A 200 2.60 2.43 -14.70
C MET A 200 1.63 2.53 -13.51
N ALA A 201 1.46 3.72 -12.93
CA ALA A 201 0.43 3.97 -11.92
C ALA A 201 -0.98 3.70 -12.44
N LEU A 202 -1.31 4.21 -13.64
CA LEU A 202 -2.60 3.94 -14.30
C LEU A 202 -2.76 2.45 -14.61
N TYR A 203 -1.73 1.78 -15.14
CA TYR A 203 -1.76 0.35 -15.39
C TYR A 203 -2.11 -0.45 -14.13
N LEU A 204 -1.44 -0.17 -13.02
CA LEU A 204 -1.66 -0.87 -11.74
C LEU A 204 -3.08 -0.64 -11.21
N CYS A 205 -3.58 0.60 -11.21
CA CYS A 205 -4.93 0.95 -10.75
C CYS A 205 -6.04 0.39 -11.66
N LEU A 206 -5.91 0.56 -12.97
CA LEU A 206 -6.99 0.25 -13.92
C LEU A 206 -7.10 -1.25 -14.18
N THR A 207 -5.95 -1.94 -14.25
CA THR A 207 -5.98 -3.40 -14.46
C THR A 207 -6.21 -4.15 -13.16
N GLY A 208 -5.79 -3.61 -12.01
CA GLY A 208 -5.82 -4.31 -10.71
C GLY A 208 -4.99 -5.60 -10.74
N GLU A 209 -3.83 -5.57 -11.39
CA GLU A 209 -2.94 -6.72 -11.43
C GLU A 209 -2.31 -7.02 -10.06
N VAL A 210 -2.13 -8.31 -9.76
CA VAL A 210 -1.40 -8.75 -8.57
C VAL A 210 0.10 -8.72 -8.86
N VAL A 211 0.83 -8.04 -7.98
CA VAL A 211 2.28 -7.89 -7.99
C VAL A 211 2.87 -8.65 -6.80
N THR A 212 3.85 -9.51 -7.06
CA THR A 212 4.53 -10.30 -6.03
C THR A 212 5.59 -9.48 -5.30
N GLY A 213 6.06 -9.92 -4.13
CA GLY A 213 6.94 -9.09 -3.28
C GLY A 213 8.22 -8.57 -3.93
N ALA A 214 8.96 -9.41 -4.65
CA ALA A 214 10.17 -8.97 -5.34
C ALA A 214 9.85 -7.98 -6.48
N ASP A 215 8.79 -8.24 -7.26
CA ASP A 215 8.35 -7.31 -8.31
C ASP A 215 7.80 -6.00 -7.73
N ALA A 216 7.12 -6.07 -6.59
CA ALA A 216 6.59 -4.90 -5.88
C ALA A 216 7.74 -4.03 -5.37
N TYR A 217 8.83 -4.66 -4.89
CA TYR A 217 10.06 -3.96 -4.56
C TYR A 217 10.69 -3.30 -5.80
N MET A 218 10.89 -4.04 -6.89
CA MET A 218 11.48 -3.52 -8.14
C MET A 218 10.66 -2.38 -8.75
N LEU A 219 9.33 -2.41 -8.62
CA LEU A 219 8.43 -1.34 -9.07
C LEU A 219 8.38 -0.13 -8.14
N GLY A 220 8.98 -0.19 -6.95
CA GLY A 220 8.90 0.87 -5.94
C GLY A 220 7.61 0.87 -5.11
N LEU A 221 6.77 -0.16 -5.24
CA LEU A 221 5.60 -0.38 -4.36
C LEU A 221 6.05 -0.78 -2.95
N ALA A 222 7.18 -1.46 -2.83
CA ALA A 222 7.91 -1.66 -1.58
C ALA A 222 9.22 -0.86 -1.59
N SER A 223 9.67 -0.40 -0.43
CA SER A 223 10.94 0.32 -0.29
C SER A 223 12.11 -0.60 0.05
N HIS A 224 11.81 -1.76 0.65
CA HIS A 224 12.75 -2.79 1.03
C HIS A 224 12.16 -4.18 0.77
N TYR A 225 13.04 -5.17 0.61
CA TYR A 225 12.68 -6.58 0.49
C TYR A 225 13.45 -7.38 1.56
N VAL A 226 12.71 -7.93 2.52
CA VAL A 226 13.23 -8.67 3.68
C VAL A 226 12.48 -9.99 3.74
N SER A 227 13.18 -11.12 3.90
CA SER A 227 12.51 -12.41 4.04
C SER A 227 11.61 -12.43 5.28
N SER A 228 10.46 -13.12 5.18
CA SER A 228 9.51 -13.27 6.29
C SER A 228 10.15 -13.84 7.56
N GLU A 229 11.18 -14.67 7.43
CA GLU A 229 11.95 -15.27 8.53
C GLU A 229 12.71 -14.23 9.36
N ASN A 230 13.14 -13.13 8.74
CA ASN A 230 13.93 -12.07 9.40
C ASN A 230 13.07 -10.98 10.05
N LEU A 231 11.76 -10.97 9.84
CA LEU A 231 10.89 -9.89 10.33
C LEU A 231 10.86 -9.75 11.85
N ASP A 232 10.98 -10.85 12.60
CA ASP A 232 11.02 -10.78 14.06
C ASP A 232 12.34 -10.21 14.58
N ALA A 233 13.44 -10.55 13.92
CA ALA A 233 14.74 -10.00 14.26
C ALA A 233 14.81 -8.50 13.90
N LEU A 234 14.25 -8.13 12.74
CA LEU A 234 14.10 -6.73 12.36
C LEU A 234 13.21 -5.96 13.33
N GLN A 235 12.08 -6.52 13.77
CA GLN A 235 11.21 -5.88 14.77
C GLN A 235 11.96 -5.58 16.07
N LYS A 236 12.78 -6.54 16.55
CA LYS A 236 13.62 -6.34 17.74
C LYS A 236 14.63 -5.22 17.52
N ARG A 237 15.36 -5.25 16.40
CA ARG A 237 16.33 -4.20 16.02
C ARG A 237 15.68 -2.81 16.01
N LEU A 238 14.49 -2.69 15.41
CA LEU A 238 13.74 -1.43 15.36
C LEU A 238 13.29 -0.93 16.74
N GLY A 239 13.11 -1.82 17.72
CA GLY A 239 12.85 -1.44 19.11
C GLY A 239 14.08 -0.90 19.83
N GLU A 240 15.24 -1.50 19.57
CA GLU A 240 16.52 -1.17 20.21
C GLU A 240 17.09 0.18 19.76
N ILE A 241 16.82 0.59 18.53
CA ILE A 241 17.36 1.84 17.98
C ILE A 241 16.67 3.09 18.55
N SER A 242 17.46 4.13 18.77
CA SER A 242 16.99 5.45 19.19
C SER A 242 17.79 6.56 18.52
N PRO A 243 17.26 7.79 18.42
CA PRO A 243 18.03 8.93 17.94
C PRO A 243 19.30 9.13 18.79
N PRO A 244 20.46 9.47 18.19
CA PRO A 244 21.74 9.52 18.91
C PRO A 244 21.89 10.77 19.78
N PHE A 245 21.24 11.87 19.40
CA PHE A 245 21.29 13.16 20.10
C PHE A 245 19.89 13.76 20.19
N ASN A 246 19.59 14.45 21.31
CA ASN A 246 18.36 15.22 21.57
C ASN A 246 17.03 14.44 21.60
N ASN A 247 17.04 13.11 21.57
CA ASN A 247 15.83 12.28 21.56
C ASN A 247 14.82 12.72 20.48
N ASP A 248 15.29 13.18 19.31
CA ASP A 248 14.42 13.67 18.23
C ASP A 248 14.21 12.58 17.14
N PRO A 249 13.16 11.74 17.27
CA PRO A 249 12.82 10.75 16.26
C PRO A 249 12.19 11.35 15.00
N GLN A 250 11.91 12.66 14.96
CA GLN A 250 11.36 13.33 13.78
C GLN A 250 12.48 13.82 12.83
N SER A 251 13.73 13.84 13.31
CA SER A 251 14.89 14.24 12.53
C SER A 251 15.13 13.31 11.34
N ALA A 252 15.55 13.89 10.21
CA ALA A 252 15.94 13.12 9.02
C ALA A 252 17.09 12.13 9.30
N TYR A 253 17.92 12.41 10.31
CA TYR A 253 18.97 11.50 10.76
C TYR A 253 18.39 10.19 11.31
N PHE A 254 17.35 10.25 12.14
CA PHE A 254 16.72 9.05 12.66
C PHE A 254 16.05 8.22 11.56
N PHE A 255 15.44 8.86 10.56
CA PHE A 255 14.98 8.15 9.35
C PHE A 255 16.14 7.43 8.63
N GLY A 256 17.32 8.05 8.54
CA GLY A 256 18.52 7.41 7.98
C GLY A 256 18.95 6.17 8.77
N MET A 257 18.97 6.24 10.10
CA MET A 257 19.27 5.09 10.96
C MET A 257 18.23 3.96 10.82
N VAL A 258 16.94 4.31 10.72
CA VAL A 258 15.89 3.31 10.46
C VAL A 258 16.14 2.63 9.11
N ASN A 259 16.49 3.37 8.06
CA ASN A 259 16.85 2.79 6.77
C ASN A 259 18.04 1.81 6.90
N GLU A 260 19.14 2.25 7.51
CA GLU A 260 20.33 1.40 7.71
C GLU A 260 19.98 0.13 8.50
N SER A 261 19.17 0.25 9.56
CA SER A 261 18.72 -0.89 10.36
C SER A 261 17.83 -1.88 9.58
N ILE A 262 17.11 -1.43 8.55
CA ILE A 262 16.34 -2.32 7.67
C ILE A 262 17.27 -2.97 6.65
N ASP A 263 18.21 -2.20 6.08
CA ASP A 263 19.21 -2.68 5.12
C ASP A 263 20.14 -3.76 5.74
N GLU A 264 20.34 -3.76 7.06
CA GLU A 264 21.03 -4.86 7.78
C GLU A 264 20.33 -6.24 7.64
N PHE A 265 19.02 -6.27 7.35
CA PHE A 265 18.20 -7.50 7.31
C PHE A 265 17.70 -7.86 5.90
N VAL A 266 18.05 -7.08 4.88
CA VAL A 266 17.61 -7.37 3.50
C VAL A 266 18.13 -8.72 3.04
N SER A 267 17.28 -9.43 2.31
CA SER A 267 17.61 -10.73 1.76
C SER A 267 17.93 -10.59 0.27
N PRO A 268 18.96 -11.27 -0.25
CA PRO A 268 19.17 -11.32 -1.69
C PRO A 268 17.93 -11.84 -2.42
N LEU A 269 17.69 -11.34 -3.64
CA LEU A 269 16.67 -11.91 -4.51
C LEU A 269 17.06 -13.37 -4.85
N PRO A 270 16.08 -14.28 -5.06
CA PRO A 270 16.36 -15.64 -5.53
C PRO A 270 17.23 -15.63 -6.79
N LYS A 271 18.15 -16.59 -6.96
CA LYS A 271 19.05 -16.65 -8.12
C LYS A 271 18.29 -16.75 -9.46
N ASP A 272 17.14 -17.39 -9.45
CA ASP A 272 16.26 -17.57 -10.62
C ASP A 272 15.22 -16.46 -10.74
N TYR A 273 15.37 -15.37 -9.97
CA TYR A 273 14.45 -14.24 -10.04
C TYR A 273 14.56 -13.55 -11.41
N VAL A 274 13.41 -13.42 -12.06
CA VAL A 274 13.25 -12.65 -13.29
C VAL A 274 12.18 -11.61 -13.03
N PHE A 275 12.49 -10.34 -13.32
CA PHE A 275 11.53 -9.26 -13.18
C PHE A 275 10.35 -9.49 -14.13
N LYS A 276 9.12 -9.50 -13.59
CA LYS A 276 7.91 -9.88 -14.32
C LYS A 276 7.61 -9.01 -15.54
N TYR A 277 7.94 -7.72 -15.47
CA TYR A 277 7.68 -6.75 -16.53
C TYR A 277 8.89 -6.61 -17.43
N SER A 278 8.95 -7.42 -18.50
CA SER A 278 9.99 -7.33 -19.53
C SER A 278 10.04 -5.93 -20.17
N ASN A 279 11.18 -5.58 -20.78
CA ASN A 279 11.36 -4.30 -21.46
C ASN A 279 10.25 -4.02 -22.48
N GLU A 280 9.87 -5.05 -23.26
CA GLU A 280 8.76 -4.98 -24.22
C GLU A 280 7.43 -4.65 -23.55
N LYS A 281 7.10 -5.31 -22.43
CA LYS A 281 5.86 -5.04 -21.68
C LYS A 281 5.83 -3.64 -21.09
N LEU A 282 6.97 -3.18 -20.56
CA LEU A 282 7.09 -1.80 -20.05
C LEU A 282 6.91 -0.78 -21.18
N ASN A 283 7.46 -1.04 -22.36
CA ASN A 283 7.30 -0.18 -23.54
C ASN A 283 5.83 -0.14 -24.02
N VAL A 284 5.11 -1.26 -23.97
CA VAL A 284 3.65 -1.29 -24.23
C VAL A 284 2.90 -0.42 -23.23
N ILE A 285 3.17 -0.59 -21.92
CA ILE A 285 2.51 0.19 -20.86
C ILE A 285 2.75 1.69 -21.08
N GLU A 286 4.01 2.06 -21.30
CA GLU A 286 4.39 3.45 -21.51
C GLU A 286 3.75 4.05 -22.77
N ALA A 287 3.71 3.31 -23.88
CA ALA A 287 3.10 3.79 -25.12
C ALA A 287 1.57 3.95 -24.99
N CYS A 288 0.90 2.97 -24.37
CA CYS A 288 -0.57 2.93 -24.39
C CYS A 288 -1.24 3.73 -23.29
N PHE A 289 -0.61 3.85 -22.11
CA PHE A 289 -1.16 4.58 -20.95
C PHE A 289 -0.62 6.01 -20.83
N ASN A 290 0.26 6.46 -21.74
CA ASN A 290 0.64 7.87 -21.82
C ASN A 290 -0.48 8.68 -22.46
N LEU A 291 -1.08 9.57 -21.67
CA LEU A 291 -2.24 10.35 -22.07
C LEU A 291 -1.96 11.85 -22.02
N SER A 292 -2.61 12.55 -22.95
CA SER A 292 -2.71 14.02 -22.87
C SER A 292 -3.62 14.45 -21.72
N LYS A 293 -3.68 15.75 -21.44
CA LYS A 293 -4.49 16.35 -20.36
C LYS A 293 -5.96 15.90 -20.36
N ASN A 294 -6.54 15.67 -21.53
CA ASN A 294 -7.95 15.29 -21.69
C ASN A 294 -8.10 13.82 -22.16
N GLY A 295 -7.05 13.01 -22.02
CA GLY A 295 -7.10 11.60 -22.42
C GLY A 295 -8.13 10.81 -21.64
N THR A 296 -8.64 9.75 -22.25
CA THR A 296 -9.74 8.95 -21.75
C THR A 296 -9.40 7.46 -21.74
N ILE A 297 -10.26 6.65 -21.11
CA ILE A 297 -10.15 5.19 -21.19
C ILE A 297 -10.29 4.70 -22.62
N GLU A 298 -11.15 5.34 -23.42
CA GLU A 298 -11.31 4.98 -24.84
C GLU A 298 -10.02 5.21 -25.63
N ASP A 299 -9.27 6.28 -25.31
CA ASP A 299 -7.95 6.50 -25.91
C ASP A 299 -6.96 5.40 -25.55
N ILE A 300 -6.93 4.95 -24.28
CA ILE A 300 -6.10 3.80 -23.87
C ILE A 300 -6.51 2.54 -24.65
N MET A 301 -7.81 2.27 -24.75
CA MET A 301 -8.33 1.10 -25.46
C MET A 301 -7.98 1.12 -26.94
N ASN A 302 -8.01 2.30 -27.57
CA ASN A 302 -7.60 2.51 -28.95
C ASN A 302 -6.08 2.37 -29.13
N ASN A 303 -5.29 2.93 -28.22
CA ASN A 303 -3.84 2.77 -28.19
C ASN A 303 -3.43 1.30 -28.06
N LEU A 304 -4.06 0.53 -27.16
CA LEU A 304 -3.81 -0.90 -27.03
C LEU A 304 -4.22 -1.68 -28.29
N ARG A 305 -5.32 -1.28 -28.93
CA ARG A 305 -5.81 -1.92 -30.17
C ARG A 305 -4.84 -1.74 -31.33
N GLN A 306 -4.27 -0.55 -31.47
CA GLN A 306 -3.40 -0.16 -32.58
C GLN A 306 -1.91 -0.33 -32.28
N TYR A 307 -1.56 -0.87 -31.11
CA TYR A 307 -0.17 -1.03 -30.71
C TYR A 307 0.58 -1.95 -31.68
N GLU A 308 1.68 -1.44 -32.22
CA GLU A 308 2.58 -2.14 -33.11
C GLU A 308 3.96 -2.28 -32.45
N GLY A 309 4.59 -3.44 -32.59
CA GLY A 309 5.82 -3.81 -31.87
C GLY A 309 6.09 -5.30 -31.94
N SER A 310 6.85 -5.83 -30.97
CA SER A 310 7.15 -7.27 -30.86
C SER A 310 5.88 -8.12 -30.72
N ALA A 311 5.94 -9.39 -31.14
CA ALA A 311 4.82 -10.31 -31.01
C ALA A 311 4.40 -10.50 -29.52
N GLU A 312 5.37 -10.56 -28.61
CA GLU A 312 5.13 -10.60 -27.16
C GLU A 312 4.42 -9.32 -26.69
N GLY A 313 4.91 -8.14 -27.09
CA GLY A 313 4.31 -6.86 -26.72
C GLY A 313 2.86 -6.73 -27.21
N LYS A 314 2.58 -7.15 -28.45
CA LYS A 314 1.21 -7.18 -28.99
C LYS A 314 0.29 -8.13 -28.21
N ALA A 315 0.77 -9.33 -27.90
CA ALA A 315 -0.01 -10.30 -27.12
C ALA A 315 -0.35 -9.73 -25.73
N PHE A 316 0.61 -9.09 -25.07
CA PHE A 316 0.41 -8.43 -23.79
C PHE A 316 -0.57 -7.25 -23.89
N ALA A 317 -0.46 -6.40 -24.93
CA ALA A 317 -1.42 -5.31 -25.16
C ALA A 317 -2.86 -5.83 -25.30
N GLN A 318 -3.06 -6.94 -26.02
CA GLN A 318 -4.37 -7.57 -26.15
C GLN A 318 -4.87 -8.18 -24.84
N GLU A 319 -3.99 -8.81 -24.05
CA GLU A 319 -4.33 -9.32 -22.72
C GLU A 319 -4.83 -8.20 -21.80
N ILE A 320 -4.11 -7.08 -21.73
CA ILE A 320 -4.50 -5.91 -20.94
C ILE A 320 -5.84 -5.38 -21.41
N LYS A 321 -6.02 -5.21 -22.72
CA LYS A 321 -7.27 -4.72 -23.31
C LYS A 321 -8.45 -5.61 -22.95
N THR A 322 -8.31 -6.93 -23.09
CA THR A 322 -9.34 -7.90 -22.69
C THR A 322 -9.64 -7.77 -21.20
N LYS A 323 -8.62 -7.63 -20.35
CA LYS A 323 -8.80 -7.44 -18.92
C LYS A 323 -9.56 -6.16 -18.60
N LEU A 324 -9.22 -5.02 -19.21
CA LEU A 324 -9.92 -3.75 -19.01
C LEU A 324 -11.40 -3.83 -19.41
N LEU A 325 -11.74 -4.57 -20.48
CA LEU A 325 -13.14 -4.79 -20.88
C LEU A 325 -13.98 -5.56 -19.85
N THR A 326 -13.35 -6.31 -18.95
CA THR A 326 -14.07 -7.01 -17.86
C THR A 326 -14.40 -6.12 -16.68
N LYS A 327 -13.74 -4.96 -16.56
CA LYS A 327 -13.85 -4.03 -15.43
C LYS A 327 -14.96 -3.00 -15.63
N SER A 328 -15.33 -2.32 -14.55
CA SER A 328 -16.33 -1.24 -14.56
C SER A 328 -15.91 -0.06 -15.45
N PRO A 329 -16.64 0.27 -16.53
CA PRO A 329 -16.27 1.39 -17.40
C PRO A 329 -16.30 2.74 -16.68
N SER A 330 -17.30 2.97 -15.82
CA SER A 330 -17.43 4.20 -15.05
C SER A 330 -16.30 4.35 -14.03
N SER A 331 -15.94 3.27 -13.32
CA SER A 331 -14.86 3.30 -12.33
C SER A 331 -13.49 3.54 -12.97
N LEU A 332 -13.24 2.96 -14.15
CA LEU A 332 -12.03 3.22 -14.93
C LEU A 332 -11.90 4.71 -15.30
N GLN A 333 -13.00 5.33 -15.75
CA GLN A 333 -13.02 6.76 -16.11
C GLN A 333 -12.78 7.66 -14.89
N ILE A 334 -13.38 7.34 -13.74
CA ILE A 334 -13.18 8.05 -12.47
C ILE A 334 -11.72 7.94 -12.02
N ALA A 335 -11.15 6.72 -12.04
CA ALA A 335 -9.77 6.46 -11.64
C ALA A 335 -8.77 7.27 -12.47
N LEU A 336 -8.94 7.29 -13.79
CA LEU A 336 -8.11 8.05 -14.71
C LEU A 336 -8.15 9.55 -14.38
N ARG A 337 -9.35 10.08 -14.15
CA ARG A 337 -9.54 11.49 -13.78
C ARG A 337 -8.83 11.83 -12.47
N LEU A 338 -8.98 10.99 -11.45
CA LEU A 338 -8.37 11.20 -10.13
C LEU A 338 -6.84 11.13 -10.18
N VAL A 339 -6.24 10.18 -10.91
CA VAL A 339 -4.78 10.09 -11.06
C VAL A 339 -4.22 11.35 -11.72
N GLN A 340 -4.86 11.85 -12.77
CA GLN A 340 -4.44 13.08 -13.44
C GLN A 340 -4.51 14.31 -12.52
N GLU A 341 -5.57 14.44 -11.72
CA GLU A 341 -5.70 15.55 -10.76
C GLU A 341 -4.72 15.43 -9.59
N ASN A 342 -4.63 14.25 -8.98
CA ASN A 342 -3.84 14.00 -7.77
C ASN A 342 -2.32 13.97 -8.05
N SER A 343 -1.90 13.76 -9.30
CA SER A 343 -0.50 13.94 -9.72
C SER A 343 -0.06 15.42 -9.69
N ARG A 344 -0.99 16.37 -9.81
CA ARG A 344 -0.72 17.82 -9.90
C ARG A 344 -0.92 18.58 -8.59
N ASP A 345 -1.53 17.93 -7.60
CA ASP A 345 -1.92 18.57 -6.34
C ASP A 345 -1.15 18.00 -5.14
N HIS A 346 -1.50 18.43 -3.93
CA HIS A 346 -0.93 18.01 -2.66
C HIS A 346 -1.72 16.89 -1.98
N ILE A 347 -1.09 16.21 -1.02
CA ILE A 347 -1.64 15.01 -0.37
C ILE A 347 -3.00 15.25 0.27
N GLU A 348 -3.17 16.34 1.03
CA GLU A 348 -4.44 16.60 1.72
C GLU A 348 -5.63 16.80 0.74
N SER A 349 -5.43 17.54 -0.36
CA SER A 349 -6.49 17.79 -1.34
C SER A 349 -6.83 16.51 -2.11
N ALA A 350 -5.82 15.70 -2.44
CA ALA A 350 -6.01 14.39 -3.06
C ALA A 350 -6.83 13.45 -2.16
N ILE A 351 -6.48 13.33 -0.88
CA ILE A 351 -7.25 12.50 0.07
C ILE A 351 -8.69 13.03 0.23
N LYS A 352 -8.89 14.35 0.24
CA LYS A 352 -10.24 14.94 0.26
C LYS A 352 -11.04 14.58 -1.00
N ARG A 353 -10.45 14.66 -2.21
CA ARG A 353 -11.11 14.24 -3.45
C ARG A 353 -11.50 12.77 -3.43
N ASP A 354 -10.61 11.90 -2.95
CA ASP A 354 -10.90 10.49 -2.82
C ASP A 354 -12.07 10.26 -1.85
N LEU A 355 -12.08 10.95 -0.69
CA LEU A 355 -13.22 10.90 0.26
C LEU A 355 -14.54 11.36 -0.40
N TYR A 356 -14.51 12.48 -1.14
CA TYR A 356 -15.70 12.98 -1.83
C TYR A 356 -16.20 11.99 -2.88
N THR A 357 -15.28 11.40 -3.65
CA THR A 357 -15.59 10.37 -4.64
C THR A 357 -16.23 9.15 -3.97
N ALA A 358 -15.64 8.65 -2.89
CA ALA A 358 -16.18 7.51 -2.13
C ALA A 358 -17.60 7.78 -1.61
N ALA A 359 -17.85 8.96 -1.05
CA ALA A 359 -19.16 9.36 -0.58
C ALA A 359 -20.18 9.48 -1.74
N ASN A 360 -19.79 10.09 -2.85
CA ASN A 360 -20.64 10.20 -4.04
C ASN A 360 -20.93 8.83 -4.65
N MET A 361 -19.97 7.89 -4.64
CA MET A 361 -20.21 6.52 -5.11
C MET A 361 -21.12 5.72 -4.18
N CYS A 362 -21.09 5.98 -2.86
CA CYS A 362 -22.02 5.36 -1.92
C CYS A 362 -23.46 5.82 -2.13
N MET A 363 -23.67 7.12 -2.29
CA MET A 363 -25.01 7.69 -2.39
C MET A 363 -25.58 7.67 -3.82
N ASN A 364 -24.70 7.75 -4.82
CA ASN A 364 -24.97 7.58 -6.24
C ASN A 364 -26.25 8.26 -6.73
N GLN A 365 -26.44 9.55 -6.42
CA GLN A 365 -27.70 10.25 -6.73
C GLN A 365 -28.01 10.25 -8.23
N ASP A 366 -26.97 10.36 -9.07
CA ASP A 366 -27.10 10.42 -10.52
C ASP A 366 -27.21 9.03 -11.17
N SER A 367 -27.10 7.94 -10.38
CA SER A 367 -27.17 6.55 -10.84
C SER A 367 -26.14 6.21 -11.94
N LEU A 368 -24.94 6.79 -11.86
CA LEU A 368 -23.85 6.65 -12.86
C LEU A 368 -22.79 5.61 -12.46
N VAL A 369 -22.83 5.09 -11.24
CA VAL A 369 -21.89 4.07 -10.74
C VAL A 369 -22.62 2.86 -10.16
N GLU A 370 -22.15 1.65 -10.43
CA GLU A 370 -22.79 0.40 -9.99
C GLU A 370 -22.00 -0.27 -8.84
N PHE A 371 -21.59 0.53 -7.84
CA PHE A 371 -20.69 0.10 -6.76
C PHE A 371 -21.29 -0.96 -5.82
N SER A 372 -22.42 -0.65 -5.18
CA SER A 372 -22.98 -1.51 -4.12
C SER A 372 -23.43 -2.88 -4.66
N GLU A 373 -23.97 -2.90 -5.89
CA GLU A 373 -24.42 -4.11 -6.57
C GLU A 373 -23.25 -5.01 -7.00
N ALA A 374 -22.22 -4.43 -7.63
CA ALA A 374 -21.01 -5.18 -7.98
C ALA A 374 -20.27 -5.71 -6.75
N THR A 375 -20.21 -4.91 -5.67
CA THR A 375 -19.64 -5.35 -4.39
C THR A 375 -20.40 -6.51 -3.78
N LYS A 376 -21.74 -6.46 -3.80
CA LYS A 376 -22.57 -7.59 -3.35
C LYS A 376 -22.29 -8.84 -4.18
N HIS A 377 -22.33 -8.73 -5.51
CA HIS A 377 -22.07 -9.84 -6.43
C HIS A 377 -20.72 -10.51 -6.16
N LYS A 378 -19.65 -9.72 -6.00
CA LYS A 378 -18.28 -10.24 -5.83
C LYS A 378 -17.96 -10.71 -4.42
N LEU A 379 -18.34 -9.96 -3.38
CA LEU A 379 -17.85 -10.19 -2.01
C LEU A 379 -18.87 -10.86 -1.10
N ILE A 380 -20.16 -10.58 -1.28
CA ILE A 380 -21.24 -11.12 -0.44
C ILE A 380 -21.73 -12.44 -1.05
N ASP A 381 -22.14 -12.39 -2.31
CA ASP A 381 -22.67 -13.54 -3.06
C ASP A 381 -21.53 -14.43 -3.60
N LYS A 382 -20.28 -13.92 -3.58
CA LYS A 382 -19.04 -14.64 -3.94
C LYS A 382 -19.05 -15.22 -5.35
N GLN A 383 -19.67 -14.49 -6.28
CA GLN A 383 -19.72 -14.89 -7.68
C GLN A 383 -18.33 -14.83 -8.32
N LYS A 384 -17.92 -15.94 -8.95
CA LYS A 384 -16.64 -16.04 -9.66
C LYS A 384 -16.65 -15.24 -10.96
N VAL A 385 -17.79 -15.19 -11.63
CA VAL A 385 -17.97 -14.45 -12.89
C VAL A 385 -17.88 -12.94 -12.68
N PRO A 386 -17.43 -12.16 -13.67
CA PRO A 386 -17.50 -10.70 -13.65
C PRO A 386 -18.94 -10.18 -13.48
N TYR A 387 -19.10 -8.97 -12.96
CA TYR A 387 -20.41 -8.33 -12.85
C TYR A 387 -20.91 -7.86 -14.23
N PRO A 388 -22.18 -8.09 -14.59
CA PRO A 388 -22.73 -7.64 -15.87
C PRO A 388 -23.08 -6.15 -15.83
N TRP A 389 -22.10 -5.28 -16.09
CA TRP A 389 -22.26 -3.82 -16.07
C TRP A 389 -23.40 -3.32 -16.99
N THR A 390 -24.29 -2.49 -16.45
CA THR A 390 -25.39 -1.86 -17.20
C THR A 390 -25.04 -0.47 -17.71
N LYS A 391 -24.14 0.24 -17.03
CA LYS A 391 -23.65 1.58 -17.41
C LYS A 391 -22.28 1.50 -18.09
N LYS A 392 -22.24 1.84 -19.37
CA LYS A 392 -21.08 1.61 -20.26
C LYS A 392 -20.72 2.81 -21.13
N GLU A 393 -21.49 3.87 -21.04
CA GLU A 393 -21.32 5.10 -21.77
C GLU A 393 -20.11 5.92 -21.31
N GLN A 394 -19.63 6.79 -22.19
CA GLN A 394 -18.60 7.77 -21.85
C GLN A 394 -19.24 8.90 -21.04
N LEU A 395 -18.71 9.14 -19.84
CA LEU A 395 -19.17 10.22 -18.97
C LEU A 395 -18.66 11.57 -19.46
N PHE A 396 -19.50 12.60 -19.35
CA PHE A 396 -19.06 13.96 -19.60
C PHE A 396 -18.06 14.43 -18.53
N VAL A 397 -17.15 15.34 -18.91
CA VAL A 397 -16.19 15.96 -17.98
C VAL A 397 -16.88 16.63 -16.78
N SER A 398 -18.06 17.20 -16.98
CA SER A 398 -18.88 17.79 -15.92
C SER A 398 -19.44 16.73 -14.96
N GLN A 399 -19.86 15.56 -15.45
CA GLN A 399 -20.31 14.44 -14.62
C GLN A 399 -19.14 13.88 -13.79
N LEU A 400 -17.98 13.66 -14.42
CA LEU A 400 -16.77 13.24 -13.72
C LEU A 400 -16.38 14.22 -12.61
N THR A 401 -16.40 15.52 -12.90
CA THR A 401 -16.14 16.56 -11.89
C THR A 401 -17.16 16.52 -10.75
N SER A 402 -18.45 16.35 -11.06
CA SER A 402 -19.51 16.22 -10.04
C SER A 402 -19.31 15.00 -9.13
N ILE A 403 -18.86 13.88 -9.70
CA ILE A 403 -18.57 12.65 -8.95
C ILE A 403 -17.36 12.82 -8.03
N THR A 404 -16.32 13.53 -8.45
CA THR A 404 -15.06 13.67 -7.69
C THR A 404 -14.97 14.91 -6.80
N SER A 405 -16.03 15.72 -6.75
CA SER A 405 -16.06 17.00 -6.02
C SER A 405 -17.01 16.96 -4.81
N PRO A 406 -16.79 17.84 -3.81
CA PRO A 406 -17.70 17.94 -2.67
C PRO A 406 -19.05 18.53 -3.10
N LYS A 407 -20.12 18.13 -2.41
CA LYS A 407 -21.46 18.70 -2.57
C LYS A 407 -21.87 19.44 -1.29
N PRO A 408 -22.47 20.65 -1.37
CA PRO A 408 -22.90 21.40 -0.18
C PRO A 408 -23.89 20.65 0.72
N SER A 409 -24.63 19.69 0.15
CA SER A 409 -25.58 18.84 0.89
C SER A 409 -24.93 17.84 1.85
N LEU A 410 -23.61 17.62 1.74
CA LEU A 410 -22.86 16.63 2.52
C LEU A 410 -21.53 17.25 2.98
N PRO A 411 -21.54 18.03 4.07
CA PRO A 411 -20.30 18.57 4.62
C PRO A 411 -19.41 17.40 5.07
N MET A 412 -18.21 17.33 4.52
CA MET A 412 -17.23 16.29 4.81
C MET A 412 -15.90 16.92 5.18
N SER A 413 -15.24 16.38 6.19
CA SER A 413 -13.93 16.83 6.64
C SER A 413 -13.12 15.64 7.14
N LEU A 414 -11.82 15.64 6.84
CA LEU A 414 -10.88 14.72 7.47
C LEU A 414 -10.77 15.04 8.98
N LEU A 415 -10.54 14.01 9.78
CA LEU A 415 -10.19 14.17 11.19
C LEU A 415 -8.82 14.86 11.30
N ARG A 416 -8.67 15.76 12.27
CA ARG A 416 -7.42 16.53 12.44
C ARG A 416 -6.33 15.66 13.07
N ASN A 417 -5.18 15.60 12.42
CA ASN A 417 -3.96 15.00 12.97
C ASN A 417 -3.21 16.01 13.86
N THR A 418 -2.10 15.57 14.45
CA THR A 418 -1.23 16.40 15.30
C THR A 418 -0.34 17.36 14.50
N SER A 419 0.14 16.95 13.33
CA SER A 419 1.14 17.69 12.56
C SER A 419 0.54 18.81 11.69
N ASN A 420 -0.71 18.69 11.23
CA ASN A 420 -1.40 19.64 10.34
C ASN A 420 -0.55 20.10 9.13
N VAL A 421 0.26 19.19 8.58
CA VAL A 421 1.14 19.48 7.42
C VAL A 421 0.53 18.91 6.14
N THR A 422 0.86 19.52 5.00
CA THR A 422 0.57 19.02 3.67
C THR A 422 1.78 19.21 2.76
N TRP A 423 1.95 18.34 1.77
CA TRP A 423 3.06 18.40 0.80
C TRP A 423 2.60 17.98 -0.60
N THR A 424 3.25 18.53 -1.62
CA THR A 424 3.05 18.16 -3.04
C THR A 424 3.80 16.88 -3.43
N GLN A 425 4.85 16.54 -2.69
CA GLN A 425 5.62 15.30 -2.83
C GLN A 425 5.98 14.75 -1.47
N TYR A 426 6.26 13.44 -1.38
CA TYR A 426 6.65 12.83 -0.12
C TYR A 426 8.05 13.29 0.32
N PRO A 427 8.23 13.68 1.59
CA PRO A 427 9.50 14.21 2.09
C PRO A 427 10.60 13.14 2.23
N TYR A 428 10.22 11.87 2.42
CA TYR A 428 11.15 10.81 2.79
C TYR A 428 11.19 9.62 1.83
N HIS A 429 10.21 9.43 0.94
CA HIS A 429 10.14 8.21 0.12
C HIS A 429 11.32 8.05 -0.84
N SER A 430 11.63 9.10 -1.63
CA SER A 430 12.66 9.06 -2.67
C SER A 430 14.03 8.58 -2.16
N LYS A 431 14.37 8.88 -0.89
CA LYS A 431 15.65 8.49 -0.29
C LYS A 431 15.79 6.99 -0.04
N TYR A 432 14.69 6.33 0.34
CA TYR A 432 14.71 4.99 0.95
C TYR A 432 14.10 3.90 0.06
N GLN A 433 13.84 4.20 -1.21
CA GLN A 433 13.40 3.24 -2.23
C GLN A 433 14.34 3.25 -3.46
N LEU A 434 14.13 2.33 -4.41
CA LEU A 434 14.87 2.32 -5.67
C LEU A 434 14.66 3.65 -6.43
N PRO A 435 15.71 4.20 -7.08
CA PRO A 435 15.63 5.47 -7.79
C PRO A 435 14.68 5.37 -8.99
N THR A 436 13.91 6.42 -9.27
CA THR A 436 12.98 6.45 -10.42
C THR A 436 13.73 6.65 -11.74
N GLU A 437 13.07 6.29 -12.86
CA GLU A 437 13.58 6.58 -14.20
C GLU A 437 13.91 8.06 -14.41
N GLN A 438 13.08 8.96 -13.89
CA GLN A 438 13.30 10.41 -14.01
C GLN A 438 14.54 10.87 -13.24
N GLU A 439 14.87 10.22 -12.12
CA GLU A 439 16.09 10.54 -11.38
C GLU A 439 17.35 10.08 -12.13
N ILE A 440 17.27 8.90 -12.76
CA ILE A 440 18.35 8.38 -13.63
C ILE A 440 18.52 9.26 -14.87
N ALA A 441 17.42 9.67 -15.51
CA ALA A 441 17.42 10.59 -16.65
C ALA A 441 18.10 11.92 -16.28
N ALA A 442 17.68 12.54 -15.18
CA ALA A 442 18.23 13.81 -14.72
C ALA A 442 19.74 13.71 -14.41
N TYR A 443 20.20 12.57 -13.87
CA TYR A 443 21.62 12.32 -13.67
C TYR A 443 22.40 12.25 -15.01
N ILE A 444 21.89 11.48 -15.98
CA ILE A 444 22.51 11.32 -17.30
C ILE A 444 22.55 12.65 -18.05
N GLU A 445 21.45 13.40 -18.08
CA GLU A 445 21.37 14.71 -18.72
C GLU A 445 22.34 15.70 -18.07
N LYS A 446 22.40 15.75 -16.74
CA LYS A 446 23.34 16.61 -16.02
C LYS A 446 24.80 16.28 -16.35
N ARG A 447 25.17 15.00 -16.45
CA ARG A 447 26.53 14.60 -16.80
C ARG A 447 26.85 14.78 -18.29
N THR A 448 25.86 14.64 -19.17
CA THR A 448 26.03 14.89 -20.60
C THR A 448 26.32 16.36 -20.89
N ASN A 449 25.71 17.27 -20.12
CA ASN A 449 25.89 18.71 -20.26
C ASN A 449 27.07 19.27 -19.44
N ASP A 450 27.90 18.41 -18.85
CA ASP A 450 29.03 18.84 -18.02
C ASP A 450 30.25 19.18 -18.90
N ASP A 451 30.80 20.39 -18.76
CA ASP A 451 31.88 20.95 -19.61
C ASP A 451 33.22 20.19 -19.49
N THR A 452 33.27 19.13 -18.69
CA THR A 452 34.46 18.29 -18.46
C THR A 452 34.86 17.44 -19.69
N GLY A 453 34.00 17.32 -20.70
CA GLY A 453 34.23 16.47 -21.88
C GLY A 453 34.23 14.96 -21.59
N ALA A 454 33.90 14.56 -20.35
CA ALA A 454 33.82 13.16 -19.95
C ALA A 454 32.53 12.51 -20.48
N LYS A 455 32.66 11.39 -21.19
CA LYS A 455 31.52 10.62 -21.70
C LYS A 455 30.82 9.89 -20.55
N VAL A 456 29.50 9.92 -20.55
CA VAL A 456 28.68 9.12 -19.62
C VAL A 456 28.69 7.67 -20.07
N THR A 457 28.86 6.71 -19.17
CA THR A 457 28.77 5.28 -19.50
C THR A 457 27.77 4.57 -18.57
N GLU A 458 27.21 3.44 -19.01
CA GLU A 458 26.34 2.62 -18.15
C GLU A 458 27.06 2.29 -16.82
N ARG A 459 28.33 1.87 -16.88
CA ARG A 459 29.12 1.55 -15.69
C ARG A 459 29.25 2.73 -14.72
N GLU A 460 29.40 3.95 -15.22
CA GLU A 460 29.42 5.16 -14.39
C GLU A 460 28.07 5.38 -13.71
N VAL A 461 26.96 5.24 -14.45
CA VAL A 461 25.59 5.35 -13.91
C VAL A 461 25.37 4.32 -12.80
N LEU A 462 25.69 3.05 -13.05
CA LEU A 462 25.56 1.98 -12.05
C LEU A 462 26.38 2.27 -10.79
N ASN A 463 27.63 2.71 -10.96
CA ASN A 463 28.50 3.05 -9.83
C ASN A 463 28.00 4.25 -9.03
N HIS A 464 27.48 5.29 -9.70
CA HIS A 464 26.91 6.45 -9.04
C HIS A 464 25.75 6.06 -8.12
N PHE A 465 24.77 5.35 -8.65
CA PHE A 465 23.59 4.96 -7.88
C PHE A 465 23.87 3.91 -6.80
N ALA A 466 24.77 2.96 -7.06
CA ALA A 466 25.06 1.88 -6.11
C ALA A 466 26.04 2.27 -5.00
N ASN A 467 26.95 3.22 -5.23
CA ASN A 467 28.08 3.48 -4.32
C ASN A 467 28.22 4.93 -3.85
N VAL A 468 27.87 5.91 -4.70
CA VAL A 468 28.06 7.35 -4.39
C VAL A 468 26.92 7.91 -3.56
N ILE A 469 25.66 7.56 -3.89
CA ILE A 469 24.49 8.03 -3.15
C ILE A 469 24.41 7.30 -1.81
N SER A 470 24.70 8.01 -0.71
CA SER A 470 24.79 7.41 0.63
C SER A 470 23.52 6.68 1.06
N SER A 471 22.34 7.25 0.81
CA SER A 471 21.05 6.64 1.22
C SER A 471 20.64 5.41 0.42
N ARG A 472 21.35 5.08 -0.68
CA ARG A 472 21.05 3.92 -1.53
C ARG A 472 22.26 2.99 -1.70
N ARG A 473 23.32 3.22 -0.92
CA ARG A 473 24.50 2.37 -0.96
C ARG A 473 24.12 0.94 -0.60
N GLY A 474 24.47 -0.01 -1.45
CA GLY A 474 24.15 -1.43 -1.21
C GLY A 474 22.68 -1.79 -1.37
N LYS A 475 21.83 -0.90 -1.90
CA LYS A 475 20.40 -1.17 -2.06
C LYS A 475 20.17 -2.33 -3.03
N LEU A 476 19.42 -3.34 -2.59
CA LEU A 476 19.17 -4.58 -3.33
C LEU A 476 18.65 -4.30 -4.76
N GLY A 477 19.15 -4.99 -5.78
CA GLY A 477 18.61 -4.86 -7.15
C GLY A 477 18.78 -3.51 -7.84
N ILE A 478 19.44 -2.52 -7.22
CA ILE A 478 19.60 -1.16 -7.80
C ILE A 478 20.37 -1.17 -9.12
N GLN A 479 21.43 -1.98 -9.22
CA GLN A 479 22.21 -2.08 -10.45
C GLN A 479 21.40 -2.72 -11.58
N SER A 480 20.64 -3.79 -11.28
CA SER A 480 19.76 -4.44 -12.24
C SER A 480 18.68 -3.49 -12.74
N LEU A 481 18.09 -2.69 -11.85
CA LEU A 481 17.11 -1.67 -12.19
C LEU A 481 17.73 -0.60 -13.10
N CYS A 482 18.87 -0.01 -12.71
CA CYS A 482 19.52 1.00 -13.55
C CYS A 482 19.89 0.45 -14.94
N LYS A 483 20.33 -0.81 -15.03
CA LYS A 483 20.59 -1.47 -16.31
C LYS A 483 19.32 -1.59 -17.18
N ILE A 484 18.20 -2.05 -16.60
CA ILE A 484 16.89 -2.09 -17.28
C ILE A 484 16.53 -0.70 -17.84
N VAL A 485 16.75 0.36 -17.06
CA VAL A 485 16.47 1.73 -17.50
C VAL A 485 17.37 2.14 -18.66
N CYS A 486 18.68 1.90 -18.57
CA CYS A 486 19.63 2.21 -19.65
C CYS A 486 19.27 1.46 -20.95
N GLU A 487 18.96 0.17 -20.88
CA GLU A 487 18.55 -0.63 -22.05
C GLU A 487 17.29 -0.06 -22.73
N ARG A 488 16.32 0.40 -21.93
CA ARG A 488 15.05 0.93 -22.46
C ARG A 488 15.19 2.36 -23.00
N LYS A 489 15.91 3.21 -22.28
CA LYS A 489 15.81 4.67 -22.42
C LYS A 489 17.06 5.33 -22.99
N CYS A 490 18.16 4.61 -23.07
CA CYS A 490 19.41 5.18 -23.57
C CYS A 490 19.81 4.59 -24.93
N GLU A 491 20.64 5.34 -25.64
CA GLU A 491 21.38 4.91 -26.82
C GLU A 491 22.87 5.24 -26.68
N GLU A 492 23.70 4.50 -27.41
CA GLU A 492 25.13 4.79 -27.51
C GLU A 492 25.39 5.79 -28.63
N VAL A 493 25.96 6.94 -28.29
CA VAL A 493 26.35 8.01 -29.22
C VAL A 493 27.81 8.37 -28.95
N ASN A 494 28.68 8.19 -29.93
CA ASN A 494 30.13 8.47 -29.82
C ASN A 494 30.77 7.81 -28.58
N ASP A 495 30.49 6.52 -28.32
CA ASP A 495 30.93 5.76 -27.13
C ASP A 495 30.44 6.31 -25.77
N GLY A 496 29.43 7.19 -25.79
CA GLY A 496 28.77 7.72 -24.59
C GLY A 496 27.30 7.32 -24.55
N LEU A 497 26.76 7.17 -23.35
CA LEU A 497 25.35 6.90 -23.09
C LEU A 497 24.57 8.22 -23.15
N ARG A 498 23.52 8.28 -23.97
CA ARG A 498 22.61 9.44 -24.05
C ARG A 498 21.17 9.00 -23.81
N TRP A 499 20.39 9.85 -23.14
CA TRP A 499 18.95 9.65 -22.99
C TRP A 499 18.22 9.91 -24.32
N LYS A 500 17.32 9.00 -24.71
CA LYS A 500 16.53 9.04 -25.95
C LYS A 500 15.39 10.05 -25.93
#